data_AF-A0A0R3QAU9-F1
#
_entry.id   AF-A0A0R3QAU9-F1
#
_cell.length_a   1.000
_cell.length_b   1.000
_cell.length_c   1.000
_cell.angle_alpha   90.00
_cell.angle_beta   90.00
_cell.angle_gamma   90.00
#
_symmetry.space_group_name_H-M   'P 1'
#
loop_
_entity.id
_entity.type
_entity.pdbx_description
1 polymer ?
#
loop_
_entity_poly.entity_id
_entity_poly.type
_entity_poly.pdbx_seq_one_letter_code
_entity_poly.pdbx_strand_id
1 'polypeptide(L)' 'MKSFVMNMGEVVRTIDVETDVPDFSSLMLNRTSLNALAKAGFIKPSPVQAQAIPFGMLGLGSSFRVQNFL' A
#
# COMPACT_ATOMS: atom_id res chain seq x y z
N MET A 1 22.07 12.64 31.06
CA MET A 1 21.49 12.87 29.72
C MET A 1 19.99 12.57 29.82
N LYS A 2 19.11 13.58 29.78
CA LYS A 2 17.66 13.37 29.90
C LYS A 2 17.12 12.92 28.54
N SER A 3 16.54 11.73 28.48
CA SER A 3 15.86 11.21 27.29
C SER A 3 14.57 12.01 27.09
N PHE A 4 14.45 12.70 25.95
CA PHE A 4 13.22 13.36 25.54
C PHE A 4 12.31 12.31 24.91
N VAL A 5 11.38 11.76 25.70
CA VAL A 5 10.27 10.97 25.18
C VAL A 5 9.23 11.95 24.64
N MET A 6 9.21 12.12 23.31
CA MET A 6 8.14 12.85 22.64
C MET A 6 6.87 12.01 22.73
N ASN A 7 5.89 12.48 23.51
CA ASN A 7 4.55 11.92 23.50
C ASN A 7 3.90 12.32 22.17
N MET A 8 4.01 11.46 21.16
CA MET A 8 3.23 11.59 19.93
C MET A 8 1.77 11.40 20.32
N GLY A 9 1.04 12.51 20.46
CA GLY A 9 -0.41 12.48 20.63
C GLY A 9 -1.03 11.53 19.61
N GLU A 10 -2.12 10.88 20.02
CA GLU A 10 -2.79 9.84 19.24
C GLU A 10 -2.95 10.28 17.77
N VAL A 11 -2.22 9.61 16.88
CA VAL A 11 -2.30 9.88 15.44
C VAL A 11 -3.60 9.30 14.93
N VAL A 12 -4.66 10.12 14.97
CA VAL A 12 -5.96 9.76 14.40
C VAL A 12 -5.84 9.82 12.88
N ARG A 13 -5.77 8.65 12.22
CA ARG A 13 -5.83 8.59 10.76
C ARG A 13 -7.23 9.00 10.31
N THR A 14 -7.29 9.91 9.35
CA THR A 14 -8.55 10.36 8.75
C THR A 14 -9.15 9.26 7.86
N ILE A 15 -10.47 9.28 7.69
CA ILE A 15 -11.25 8.25 6.95
C ILE A 15 -10.82 8.07 5.48
N ASP A 16 -10.20 9.08 4.89
CA ASP A 16 -9.56 9.08 3.57
C ASP A 16 -8.35 8.13 3.46
N VAL A 17 -7.87 7.59 4.57
CA VAL A 17 -6.79 6.60 4.60
C VAL A 17 -7.29 5.16 4.76
N GLU A 18 -8.59 4.93 4.60
CA GLU A 18 -9.22 3.60 4.58
C GLU A 18 -9.38 3.07 3.16
N THR A 19 -9.22 1.76 3.01
CA THR A 19 -9.43 1.04 1.76
C THR A 19 -10.25 -0.20 2.07
N ASP A 20 -11.26 -0.45 1.26
CA ASP A 20 -12.11 -1.65 1.36
C ASP A 20 -11.39 -2.90 0.83
N VAL A 21 -10.18 -2.74 0.28
CA VAL A 21 -9.36 -3.84 -0.20
C VAL A 21 -8.59 -4.46 0.97
N PRO A 22 -8.92 -5.71 1.39
CA PRO A 22 -8.34 -6.31 2.57
C PRO A 22 -6.87 -6.72 2.36
N ASP A 23 -6.51 -7.10 1.13
CA ASP A 23 -5.17 -7.57 0.76
C ASP A 23 -4.89 -7.43 -0.75
N PHE A 24 -3.63 -7.65 -1.12
CA PHE A 24 -3.16 -7.54 -2.50
C PHE A 24 -3.65 -8.64 -3.45
N SER A 25 -4.25 -9.73 -2.94
CA SER A 25 -4.66 -10.88 -3.77
C SER A 25 -5.78 -10.54 -4.76
N SER A 26 -6.60 -9.54 -4.41
CA SER A 26 -7.68 -9.03 -5.23
C SER A 26 -7.24 -8.07 -6.35
N LEU A 27 -5.96 -7.66 -6.38
CA LEU A 27 -5.45 -6.60 -7.28
C LEU A 27 -4.80 -7.13 -8.57
N MET A 28 -5.17 -8.35 -9.00
CA MET A 28 -4.71 -8.97 -10.25
C MET A 28 -3.18 -9.16 -10.34
N LEU A 29 -2.48 -9.13 -9.21
CA LEU A 29 -1.04 -9.36 -9.15
C LEU A 29 -0.72 -10.86 -9.30
N ASN A 30 0.40 -11.16 -9.96
CA ASN A 30 0.85 -12.55 -10.07
C ASN A 30 1.44 -13.06 -8.74
N ARG A 31 1.57 -14.39 -8.63
CA ARG A 31 2.08 -15.06 -7.42
C ARG A 31 3.48 -14.59 -7.00
N THR A 32 4.36 -14.28 -7.96
CA THR A 32 5.71 -13.79 -7.68
C THR A 32 5.67 -12.44 -6.96
N SER A 33 4.85 -11.51 -7.44
CA SER A 33 4.64 -10.20 -6.82
C SER A 33 4.01 -10.31 -5.43
N LEU A 34 2.98 -11.15 -5.27
CA LEU A 34 2.34 -11.39 -3.97
C LEU A 34 3.32 -11.95 -2.93
N ASN A 35 4.15 -12.92 -3.34
CA ASN A 35 5.18 -13.48 -2.46
C ASN A 35 6.23 -12.45 -2.05
N ALA A 36 6.61 -11.56 -2.97
CA ALA A 36 7.57 -10.49 -2.67
C ALA A 36 6.99 -9.48 -1.67
N LEU A 37 5.73 -9.06 -1.85
CA LEU A 37 5.02 -8.16 -0.93
C LEU A 37 4.91 -8.77 0.46
N ALA A 38 4.50 -10.03 0.55
CA ALA A 38 4.40 -10.74 1.82
C ALA A 38 5.77 -10.87 2.52
N LYS A 39 6.83 -11.21 1.78
CA LYS A 39 8.20 -11.27 2.32
C LYS A 39 8.71 -9.92 2.82
N ALA A 40 8.27 -8.83 2.21
CA ALA A 40 8.61 -7.47 2.63
C ALA A 40 7.72 -6.95 3.79
N GLY A 41 6.73 -7.72 4.24
CA GLY A 41 5.83 -7.35 5.34
C GLY A 41 4.64 -6.48 4.91
N PHE A 42 4.39 -6.32 3.61
CA PHE A 42 3.20 -5.62 3.11
C PHE A 42 1.98 -6.54 3.14
N ILE A 43 1.12 -6.34 4.14
CA ILE A 43 -0.07 -7.17 4.38
C ILE A 43 -1.26 -6.68 3.55
N LYS A 44 -1.45 -5.36 3.43
CA LYS A 44 -2.57 -4.74 2.71
C LYS A 44 -2.11 -3.52 1.89
N PRO A 45 -2.80 -3.20 0.79
CA PRO A 45 -2.51 -1.99 0.03
C PRO A 45 -2.90 -0.74 0.82
N SER A 46 -2.23 0.37 0.52
CA SER A 46 -2.72 1.71 0.84
C SER A 46 -3.88 2.08 -0.10
N PRO A 47 -4.72 3.07 0.24
CA PRO A 47 -5.83 3.49 -0.62
C PRO A 47 -5.38 3.89 -2.04
N VAL A 48 -4.26 4.61 -2.15
CA VAL A 48 -3.68 4.98 -3.46
C VAL A 48 -3.26 3.74 -4.25
N GLN A 49 -2.64 2.75 -3.60
CA GLN A 49 -2.26 1.49 -4.26
C GLN A 49 -3.48 0.69 -4.71
N ALA A 50 -4.51 0.59 -3.87
CA ALA A 50 -5.75 -0.12 -4.18
C ALA A 50 -6.44 0.46 -5.43
N GLN A 51 -6.41 1.77 -5.59
CA GLN A 51 -6.92 2.43 -6.79
C GLN A 51 -5.98 2.29 -7.99
N ALA A 52 -4.66 2.48 -7.82
CA ALA A 52 -3.72 2.56 -8.93
C ALA A 52 -3.30 1.21 -9.53
N ILE A 53 -3.15 0.17 -8.71
CA ILE A 53 -2.61 -1.14 -9.15
C ILE A 53 -3.47 -1.76 -10.28
N PRO A 54 -4.81 -1.84 -10.17
CA PRO A 54 -5.63 -2.40 -11.24
C PRO A 54 -5.45 -1.68 -12.59
N PHE A 55 -5.35 -0.35 -12.59
CA PHE A 55 -5.12 0.43 -13.81
C PHE A 55 -3.72 0.18 -14.41
N GLY A 56 -2.72 0.02 -13.54
CA GLY A 56 -1.37 -0.40 -13.96
C GLY A 56 -1.36 -1.78 -14.60
N MET A 57 -2.15 -2.72 -14.07
CA MET A 57 -2.24 -4.09 -14.59
C MET A 57 -3.01 -4.19 -15.92
N LEU A 58 -4.01 -3.33 -16.13
CA LEU A 58 -4.78 -3.27 -17.39
C LEU A 58 -4.05 -2.52 -18.51
N GLY A 59 -2.86 -1.97 -18.26
CA GLY A 59 -2.11 -1.16 -19.22
C GLY A 59 -2.77 0.19 -19.53
N LEU A 60 -3.75 0.61 -18.72
CA LEU A 60 -4.50 1.87 -18.89
C LEU A 60 -3.72 3.07 -18.34
N GLY A 61 -2.66 2.83 -17.56
CA GLY A 61 -1.70 3.83 -17.13
C GLY A 61 -0.46 3.83 -18.01
N SER A 62 -0.49 4.57 -19.13
CA SER A 62 0.74 4.87 -19.88
C SER A 62 1.68 5.68 -18.98
N SER A 63 2.76 5.05 -18.52
CA SER A 63 3.82 5.64 -17.67
C SER A 63 3.50 5.81 -16.17
N PHE A 64 2.83 4.84 -15.54
CA PHE A 64 2.86 4.70 -14.07
C PHE A 64 3.57 3.40 -13.69
N ARG A 65 4.86 3.48 -13.35
CA ARG A 65 5.64 2.33 -12.87
C ARG A 65 5.15 1.97 -11.48
N VAL A 66 4.58 0.78 -11.30
CA VAL A 66 4.10 0.25 -9.99
C VAL A 66 5.17 0.36 -8.89
N GLN A 67 6.45 0.40 -9.26
CA GLN A 67 7.59 0.61 -8.37
C GLN A 67 7.61 1.94 -7.62
N ASN A 68 6.86 2.96 -8.04
CA ASN A 68 6.78 4.22 -7.28
C ASN A 68 5.83 4.17 -6.07
N PHE A 69 5.11 3.07 -5.89
CA PHE A 69 4.19 2.91 -4.78
C PHE A 69 4.57 1.77 -3.82
N LEU A 70 5.57 0.94 -4.14
CA LEU A 70 6.03 -0.16 -3.30
C LEU A 70 7.32 0.20 -2.55
#